data_AF-A0A940KJV2-F1
#
_entry.id   AF-A0A940KJV2-F1
#
_cell.length_a   1.000
_cell.length_b   1.000
_cell.length_c   1.000
_cell.angle_alpha   90.00
_cell.angle_beta   90.00
_cell.angle_gamma   90.00
#
_symmetry.space_group_name_H-M   'P 1'
#
loop_
_entity.id
_entity.type
_entity.pdbx_description
1 polymer ?
#
loop_
_entity_poly.entity_id
_entity_poly.type
_entity_poly.pdbx_seq_one_letter_code
_entity_poly.pdbx_strand_id
1 'polypeptide(L)'
;MFTRRRFIGQTIRAAMLISAGNVLQSFAPGSFELPDRKKVKLRFALASDGHFGQPGTDFNATHATMVQWLNAEKSSRGLDFAVVNGDLFHDLPELLPQVKKAWDGLSMPYYVSHGNHDKVSEDTWKETFSYGWHHAFQQADCGFIILNTADTAGKYICPDILYAEEAL
;
A
#
# COMPACT_ATOMS: atom_id res chain seq x y z
N MET A 1 19.48 -36.38 14.04
CA MET A 1 18.61 -37.15 14.97
C MET A 1 17.77 -36.19 15.80
N PHE A 2 16.44 -36.25 15.67
CA PHE A 2 15.52 -35.52 16.53
C PHE A 2 15.49 -36.20 17.91
N THR A 3 15.94 -35.50 18.94
CA THR A 3 15.89 -36.01 20.33
C THR A 3 14.66 -35.44 21.03
N ARG A 4 14.04 -36.22 21.94
CA ARG A 4 12.87 -35.78 22.72
C ARG A 4 13.10 -34.43 23.43
N ARG A 5 14.31 -34.20 23.95
CA ARG A 5 14.70 -32.93 24.58
C ARG A 5 14.70 -31.75 23.59
N ARG A 6 15.14 -31.98 22.35
CA ARG A 6 15.16 -30.95 21.31
C ARG A 6 13.76 -30.66 20.78
N PHE A 7 12.90 -31.67 20.65
CA PHE A 7 11.49 -31.48 20.31
C PHE A 7 10.76 -30.67 21.39
N ILE A 8 10.83 -31.08 22.66
CA ILE A 8 10.20 -30.33 23.77
C ILE A 8 10.75 -28.90 23.85
N GLY A 9 12.06 -28.71 23.70
CA GLY A 9 12.67 -27.38 23.67
C GLY A 9 12.18 -26.51 22.51
N GLN A 10 11.95 -27.08 21.33
CA GLN A 10 11.42 -26.35 20.18
C GLN A 10 9.90 -26.09 20.29
N THR A 11 9.12 -27.05 20.80
CA THR A 11 7.69 -26.90 21.04
C THR A 11 7.40 -25.83 22.09
N ILE A 12 8.19 -25.75 23.17
CA ILE A 12 8.05 -24.69 24.19
C ILE A 12 8.38 -23.31 23.59
N ARG A 13 9.42 -23.20 22.75
CA ARG A 13 9.78 -21.94 22.08
C ARG A 13 8.71 -21.49 21.08
N ALA A 14 8.13 -22.42 20.33
CA ALA A 14 7.00 -22.14 19.43
C ALA A 14 5.72 -21.75 20.22
N ALA A 15 5.45 -22.40 21.36
CA ALA A 15 4.36 -22.02 22.23
C ALA A 15 4.56 -20.63 22.86
N MET A 16 5.80 -20.24 23.17
CA MET A 16 6.11 -18.88 23.64
C MET A 16 5.88 -17.80 22.57
N LEU A 17 6.17 -18.11 21.29
CA LEU A 17 5.84 -17.24 20.16
C LEU A 17 4.33 -17.08 19.97
N ILE A 18 3.54 -18.13 20.24
CA ILE A 18 2.07 -18.07 20.20
C ILE A 18 1.51 -17.34 21.44
N SER A 19 2.12 -17.50 22.62
CA SER A 19 1.72 -16.75 23.83
C SER A 19 2.16 -15.28 23.81
N ALA A 20 3.17 -14.92 23.02
CA ALA A 20 3.45 -13.53 22.65
C ALA A 20 2.35 -12.94 21.74
N GLY A 21 1.38 -13.74 21.27
CA GLY A 21 0.13 -13.25 20.72
C GLY A 21 -0.64 -12.33 21.70
N ASN A 22 -0.46 -12.50 23.02
CA ASN A 22 -0.99 -11.57 24.03
C ASN A 22 -0.20 -10.24 24.12
N VAL A 23 0.97 -10.13 23.49
CA VAL A 23 1.74 -8.87 23.36
C VAL A 23 1.25 -8.06 22.15
N LEU A 24 0.43 -8.65 21.28
CA LEU A 24 -0.24 -7.92 20.20
C LEU A 24 -1.60 -7.40 20.67
N GLN A 25 -1.59 -6.48 21.65
CA GLN A 25 -2.76 -5.64 21.96
C GLN A 25 -3.29 -4.88 20.74
N SER A 26 -2.50 -4.81 19.65
CA SER A 26 -2.88 -4.28 18.35
C SER A 26 -3.97 -5.07 17.62
N PHE A 27 -4.25 -6.33 18.00
CA PHE A 27 -5.29 -7.16 17.36
C PHE A 27 -6.50 -7.45 18.26
N ALA A 28 -6.48 -7.02 19.53
CA ALA A 28 -7.65 -7.13 20.41
C ALA A 28 -8.62 -5.95 20.17
N PRO A 29 -9.92 -6.21 19.99
CA PRO A 29 -10.92 -5.14 19.80
C PRO A 29 -10.88 -4.17 20.98
N GLY A 30 -10.57 -2.90 20.71
CA GLY A 30 -10.64 -1.82 21.71
C GLY A 30 -9.39 -1.58 22.57
N SER A 31 -8.30 -2.33 22.41
CA SER A 31 -7.04 -2.08 23.15
C SER A 31 -5.94 -1.39 22.32
N PHE A 32 -6.17 -1.19 21.02
CA PHE A 32 -5.21 -0.46 20.19
C PHE A 32 -5.41 1.05 20.36
N GLU A 33 -4.66 1.63 21.28
CA GLU A 33 -4.52 3.08 21.39
C GLU A 33 -3.40 3.56 20.48
N LEU A 34 -3.75 4.39 19.51
CA LEU A 34 -2.75 5.09 18.73
C LEU A 34 -2.05 6.14 19.59
N PRO A 35 -0.76 6.41 19.34
CA PRO A 35 -0.07 7.50 20.03
C PRO A 35 -0.82 8.82 19.82
N ASP A 36 -0.77 9.69 20.84
CA ASP A 36 -1.30 11.06 20.79
C ASP A 36 -0.85 11.73 19.48
N ARG A 37 -1.80 12.28 18.71
CA ARG A 37 -1.54 12.92 17.42
C ARG A 37 -0.43 13.97 17.52
N LYS A 38 -0.29 14.67 18.65
CA LYS A 38 0.79 15.66 18.88
C LYS A 38 2.19 15.06 18.87
N LYS A 39 2.32 13.76 19.15
CA LYS A 39 3.59 13.01 19.13
C LYS A 39 3.85 12.33 17.79
N VAL A 40 2.85 12.28 16.91
CA VAL A 40 2.95 11.63 15.59
C VAL A 40 3.52 12.64 14.60
N LYS A 41 4.71 12.33 14.07
CA LYS A 41 5.37 13.17 13.05
C LYS A 41 4.76 12.99 11.67
N LEU A 42 4.33 11.77 11.36
CA LEU A 42 3.74 11.41 10.09
C LEU A 42 2.81 10.21 10.26
N ARG A 43 1.68 10.22 9.54
CA ARG A 43 0.73 9.11 9.46
C ARG A 43 0.24 9.00 8.02
N PHE A 44 0.47 7.87 7.38
CA PHE A 44 -0.08 7.60 6.05
C PHE A 44 -0.72 6.22 6.02
N ALA A 45 -1.61 6.00 5.05
CA ALA A 45 -2.17 4.69 4.77
C ALA A 45 -1.46 4.06 3.58
N LEU A 46 -1.28 2.73 3.62
CA LEU A 46 -0.79 1.94 2.50
C LEU A 46 -1.87 0.91 2.14
N ALA A 47 -2.32 0.95 0.89
CA ALA A 47 -3.15 -0.06 0.25
C ALA A 47 -2.40 -0.66 -0.94
N SER A 48 -2.92 -1.73 -1.52
CA SER A 48 -2.29 -2.48 -2.63
C SER A 48 -3.37 -3.31 -3.33
N ASP A 49 -3.08 -3.78 -4.55
CA ASP A 49 -3.87 -4.79 -5.26
C ASP A 49 -5.35 -4.40 -5.41
N GLY A 50 -5.59 -3.19 -5.90
CA GLY A 50 -6.94 -2.68 -6.13
C GLY A 50 -7.72 -3.50 -7.15
N HIS A 51 -7.08 -3.90 -8.25
CA HIS A 51 -7.66 -4.67 -9.35
C HIS A 51 -9.02 -4.14 -9.83
N PHE A 52 -9.15 -2.83 -9.99
CA PHE A 52 -10.36 -2.23 -10.56
C PHE A 52 -10.70 -2.86 -11.91
N GLY A 53 -11.96 -3.29 -12.10
CA GLY A 53 -12.41 -3.99 -13.30
C GLY A 53 -12.22 -5.51 -13.31
N GLN A 54 -11.70 -6.13 -12.24
CA GLN A 54 -11.51 -7.57 -12.20
C GLN A 54 -12.85 -8.34 -12.31
N PRO A 55 -12.99 -9.28 -13.26
CA PRO A 55 -14.20 -10.08 -13.41
C PRO A 55 -14.56 -10.88 -12.15
N GLY A 56 -15.86 -10.92 -11.82
CA GLY A 56 -16.36 -11.68 -10.67
C GLY A 56 -16.12 -11.01 -9.32
N THR A 57 -15.70 -9.75 -9.29
CA THR A 57 -15.51 -8.97 -8.06
C THR A 57 -16.47 -7.77 -8.03
N ASP A 58 -16.74 -7.26 -6.82
CA ASP A 58 -17.42 -5.98 -6.64
C ASP A 58 -16.39 -4.84 -6.48
N PHE A 59 -15.54 -4.68 -7.51
CA PHE A 59 -14.47 -3.69 -7.47
C PHE A 59 -14.99 -2.27 -7.21
N ASN A 60 -16.17 -1.91 -7.74
CA ASN A 60 -16.76 -0.58 -7.52
C ASN A 60 -17.06 -0.35 -6.03
N ALA A 61 -17.76 -1.29 -5.36
CA ALA A 61 -18.11 -1.11 -3.95
C ALA A 61 -16.87 -1.17 -3.04
N THR A 62 -15.90 -2.02 -3.34
CA THR A 62 -14.67 -2.15 -2.54
C THR A 62 -13.81 -0.89 -2.63
N HIS A 63 -13.64 -0.29 -3.81
CA HIS A 63 -12.93 0.98 -3.96
C HIS A 63 -13.68 2.14 -3.29
N ALA A 64 -15.01 2.21 -3.43
CA ALA A 64 -15.81 3.21 -2.73
C ALA A 64 -15.69 3.08 -1.20
N THR A 65 -15.70 1.85 -0.69
CA THR A 65 -15.51 1.55 0.73
C THR A 65 -14.12 1.95 1.21
N MET A 66 -13.07 1.66 0.44
CA MET A 66 -11.70 2.10 0.74
C MET A 66 -11.63 3.63 0.87
N VAL A 67 -12.17 4.37 -0.09
CA VAL A 67 -12.20 5.85 -0.06
C VAL A 67 -12.95 6.35 1.17
N GLN A 68 -14.11 5.75 1.49
CA GLN A 68 -14.87 6.08 2.69
C GLN A 68 -14.05 5.88 3.98
N TRP A 69 -13.38 4.73 4.12
CA TRP A 69 -12.58 4.40 5.30
C TRP A 69 -11.37 5.31 5.44
N LEU A 70 -10.64 5.59 4.35
CA LEU A 70 -9.48 6.49 4.38
C LEU A 70 -9.89 7.93 4.69
N ASN A 71 -11.04 8.39 4.19
CA ASN A 71 -11.59 9.69 4.55
C ASN A 71 -12.03 9.75 6.03
N ALA A 72 -12.62 8.67 6.56
CA ALA A 72 -12.94 8.57 7.98
C ALA A 72 -11.68 8.58 8.86
N GLU A 73 -10.61 7.89 8.43
CA GLU A 73 -9.30 7.90 9.08
C GLU A 73 -8.69 9.31 9.08
N LYS A 74 -8.73 10.01 7.94
CA LYS A 74 -8.30 11.41 7.82
C LYS A 74 -9.04 12.31 8.79
N SER A 75 -10.37 12.22 8.82
CA SER A 75 -11.22 13.07 9.65
C SER A 75 -11.04 12.81 11.15
N SER A 76 -10.97 11.53 11.55
CA SER A 76 -10.92 11.15 12.97
C SER A 76 -9.50 11.17 13.56
N ARG A 77 -8.51 10.73 12.78
CA ARG A 77 -7.16 10.42 13.27
C ARG A 77 -6.06 11.17 12.51
N GLY A 78 -6.39 11.87 11.44
CA GLY A 78 -5.44 12.74 10.72
C GLY A 78 -4.41 11.97 9.92
N LEU A 79 -4.82 11.25 8.87
CA LEU A 79 -3.90 10.84 7.80
C LEU A 79 -3.27 12.06 7.16
N ASP A 80 -2.00 11.99 6.79
CA ASP A 80 -1.29 13.02 6.05
C ASP A 80 -1.45 12.77 4.54
N PHE A 81 -1.29 11.53 4.09
CA PHE A 81 -1.52 11.07 2.71
C PHE A 81 -1.83 9.56 2.66
N ALA A 82 -2.09 9.04 1.47
CA ALA A 82 -2.22 7.60 1.21
C ALA A 82 -1.27 7.14 0.07
N VAL A 83 -0.94 5.85 0.06
CA VAL A 83 -0.23 5.19 -1.04
C VAL A 83 -1.04 3.98 -1.48
N VAL A 84 -1.25 3.80 -2.78
CA VAL A 84 -1.78 2.56 -3.37
C VAL A 84 -0.69 1.90 -4.19
N ASN A 85 -0.19 0.77 -3.70
CA ASN A 85 1.04 0.15 -4.19
C ASN A 85 0.77 -0.91 -5.26
N GLY A 86 0.57 -0.48 -6.50
CA GLY A 86 0.49 -1.38 -7.65
C GLY A 86 -0.85 -2.08 -7.80
N ASP A 87 -1.04 -2.63 -9.00
CA ASP A 87 -2.22 -3.36 -9.44
C ASP A 87 -3.49 -2.54 -9.18
N LEU A 88 -3.47 -1.28 -9.63
CA LEU A 88 -4.55 -0.32 -9.48
C LEU A 88 -5.79 -0.76 -10.27
N PHE A 89 -5.59 -1.25 -11.49
CA PHE A 89 -6.64 -1.80 -12.36
C PHE A 89 -6.26 -3.19 -12.88
N HIS A 90 -7.24 -3.89 -13.46
CA HIS A 90 -7.07 -5.24 -13.96
C HIS A 90 -6.88 -5.25 -15.49
N ASP A 91 -5.63 -5.22 -15.94
CA ASP A 91 -5.13 -5.46 -17.30
C ASP A 91 -5.53 -4.47 -18.40
N LEU A 92 -6.66 -3.79 -18.28
CA LEU A 92 -7.23 -2.94 -19.32
C LEU A 92 -6.89 -1.45 -19.09
N PRO A 93 -5.99 -0.83 -19.89
CA PRO A 93 -5.53 0.55 -19.67
C PRO A 93 -6.66 1.59 -19.68
N GLU A 94 -7.75 1.34 -20.39
CA GLU A 94 -8.94 2.19 -20.42
C GLU A 94 -9.65 2.32 -19.07
N LEU A 95 -9.29 1.49 -18.08
CA LEU A 95 -9.79 1.57 -16.71
C LEU A 95 -9.03 2.59 -15.87
N LEU A 96 -7.82 2.98 -16.27
CA LEU A 96 -6.99 3.90 -15.49
C LEU A 96 -7.70 5.25 -15.19
N PRO A 97 -8.40 5.91 -16.13
CA PRO A 97 -9.18 7.11 -15.82
C PRO A 97 -10.32 6.87 -14.81
N GLN A 98 -10.91 5.66 -14.80
CA GLN A 98 -11.99 5.32 -13.88
C GLN A 98 -11.46 5.09 -12.46
N VAL A 99 -10.29 4.44 -12.33
CA VAL A 99 -9.58 4.31 -11.06
C VAL A 99 -9.24 5.68 -10.49
N LYS A 100 -8.62 6.55 -11.30
CA LYS A 100 -8.30 7.91 -10.88
C LYS A 100 -9.55 8.64 -10.40
N LYS A 101 -10.65 8.58 -11.16
CA LYS A 101 -11.93 9.20 -10.77
C LYS A 101 -12.46 8.64 -9.45
N ALA A 102 -12.32 7.34 -9.19
CA ALA A 102 -12.75 6.73 -7.93
C ALA A 102 -11.93 7.28 -6.75
N TRP A 103 -10.62 7.46 -6.91
CA TRP A 103 -9.73 7.90 -5.83
C TRP A 103 -9.59 9.41 -5.69
N ASP A 104 -9.95 10.20 -6.70
CA ASP A 104 -10.05 11.66 -6.59
C ASP A 104 -11.13 12.11 -5.58
N GLY A 105 -11.90 11.18 -5.00
CA GLY A 105 -12.75 11.41 -3.83
C GLY A 105 -12.03 11.35 -2.47
N LEU A 106 -10.72 11.05 -2.44
CA LEU A 106 -9.90 11.09 -1.23
C LEU A 106 -9.68 12.54 -0.76
N SER A 107 -9.81 12.77 0.55
CA SER A 107 -9.68 14.07 1.21
C SER A 107 -8.23 14.44 1.59
N MET A 108 -7.27 13.67 1.09
CA MET A 108 -5.84 13.82 1.31
C MET A 108 -5.09 13.46 0.02
N PRO A 109 -3.84 13.92 -0.16
CA PRO A 109 -3.01 13.48 -1.27
C PRO A 109 -2.86 11.96 -1.29
N TYR A 110 -2.77 11.38 -2.48
CA TYR A 110 -2.43 9.97 -2.65
C TYR A 110 -1.35 9.81 -3.71
N TYR A 111 -0.52 8.79 -3.52
CA TYR A 111 0.54 8.39 -4.44
C TYR A 111 0.32 6.95 -4.87
N VAL A 112 0.77 6.60 -6.07
CA VAL A 112 0.55 5.26 -6.61
C VAL A 112 1.84 4.68 -7.16
N SER A 113 2.03 3.37 -7.01
CA SER A 113 3.05 2.63 -7.76
C SER A 113 2.40 1.81 -8.87
N HIS A 114 3.20 1.45 -9.88
CA HIS A 114 2.78 0.64 -11.01
C HIS A 114 3.01 -0.84 -10.72
N GLY A 115 1.99 -1.68 -10.95
CA GLY A 115 2.03 -3.13 -10.79
C GLY A 115 1.96 -3.90 -12.11
N ASN A 116 1.98 -5.23 -12.03
CA ASN A 116 1.98 -6.09 -13.21
C ASN A 116 0.61 -6.19 -13.90
N HIS A 117 -0.48 -5.84 -13.23
CA HIS A 117 -1.80 -5.74 -13.84
C HIS A 117 -2.08 -4.36 -14.44
N ASP A 118 -1.25 -3.35 -14.14
CA ASP A 118 -1.39 -2.00 -14.65
C ASP A 118 -0.80 -1.86 -16.07
N LYS A 119 -1.27 -2.64 -17.05
CA LYS A 119 -0.64 -2.77 -18.40
C LYS A 119 -0.73 -1.54 -19.33
N VAL A 120 -0.40 -0.36 -18.82
CA VAL A 120 -0.46 0.95 -19.48
C VAL A 120 0.93 1.45 -19.85
N SER A 121 1.07 2.45 -20.71
CA SER A 121 2.36 3.11 -20.98
C SER A 121 2.73 4.12 -19.90
N GLU A 122 4.02 4.41 -19.73
CA GLU A 122 4.47 5.45 -18.79
C GLU A 122 3.98 6.86 -19.21
N ASP A 123 3.84 7.13 -20.50
CA ASP A 123 3.34 8.43 -20.97
C ASP A 123 1.90 8.65 -20.52
N THR A 124 1.02 7.66 -20.71
CA THR A 124 -0.36 7.71 -20.22
C THR A 124 -0.42 7.77 -18.68
N TRP A 125 0.50 7.09 -17.99
CA TRP A 125 0.62 7.17 -16.53
C TRP A 125 0.97 8.60 -16.07
N LYS A 126 1.96 9.24 -16.72
CA LYS A 126 2.36 10.63 -16.47
C LYS A 126 1.23 11.62 -16.77
N GLU A 127 0.48 11.42 -17.84
CA GLU A 127 -0.71 12.22 -18.15
C GLU A 127 -1.78 12.11 -17.07
N THR A 128 -1.93 10.92 -16.47
CA THR A 128 -2.95 10.63 -15.45
C THR A 128 -2.57 11.16 -14.07
N PHE A 129 -1.33 10.91 -13.63
CA PHE A 129 -0.89 11.17 -12.26
C PHE A 129 0.11 12.33 -12.12
N SER A 130 0.59 12.90 -13.23
CA SER A 130 1.60 13.97 -13.28
C SER A 130 3.00 13.57 -12.81
N TYR A 131 3.28 12.27 -12.66
CA TYR A 131 4.59 11.71 -12.34
C TYR A 131 4.79 10.36 -13.05
N GLY A 132 6.04 9.94 -13.19
CA GLY A 132 6.41 8.69 -13.85
C GLY A 132 6.19 7.44 -12.99
N TRP A 133 6.53 6.29 -13.56
CA TRP A 133 6.50 5.00 -12.85
C TRP A 133 7.49 4.96 -11.68
N HIS A 134 8.65 5.57 -11.90
CA HIS A 134 9.58 5.92 -10.83
C HIS A 134 9.37 7.38 -10.47
N HIS A 135 9.13 7.66 -9.20
CA HIS A 135 9.03 9.03 -8.71
C HIS A 135 9.41 9.10 -7.23
N ALA A 136 9.73 10.30 -6.76
CA ALA A 136 9.99 10.57 -5.36
C ALA A 136 9.20 11.80 -4.92
N PHE A 137 8.86 11.84 -3.63
CA PHE A 137 8.20 12.98 -3.03
C PHE A 137 8.62 13.11 -1.57
N GLN A 138 8.37 14.28 -0.99
CA GLN A 138 8.64 14.56 0.40
C GLN A 138 7.34 14.88 1.12
N GLN A 139 7.16 14.29 2.31
CA GLN A 139 6.12 14.69 3.24
C GLN A 139 6.75 14.98 4.60
N ALA A 140 6.57 16.21 5.08
CA ALA A 140 7.29 16.72 6.25
C ALA A 140 8.82 16.53 6.08
N ASP A 141 9.50 15.95 7.06
CA ASP A 141 10.95 15.70 7.01
C ASP A 141 11.27 14.28 6.51
N CYS A 142 10.34 13.62 5.82
CA CYS A 142 10.48 12.26 5.30
C CYS A 142 10.42 12.25 3.77
N GLY A 143 11.46 11.69 3.13
CA GLY A 143 11.48 11.38 1.71
C GLY A 143 10.87 10.00 1.43
N PHE A 144 10.17 9.89 0.31
CA PHE A 144 9.56 8.68 -0.20
C PHE A 144 10.03 8.46 -1.63
N ILE A 145 10.46 7.24 -1.94
CA ILE A 145 10.85 6.84 -3.29
C ILE A 145 9.93 5.69 -3.69
N ILE A 146 9.22 5.85 -4.81
CA ILE A 146 8.37 4.83 -5.40
C ILE A 146 9.05 4.32 -6.66
N LEU A 147 9.24 3.00 -6.70
CA LEU A 147 9.91 2.30 -7.80
C LEU A 147 8.96 1.30 -8.43
N ASN A 148 8.99 1.24 -9.76
CA ASN A 148 8.26 0.27 -10.55
C ASN A 148 9.04 -1.04 -10.70
N THR A 149 8.31 -2.16 -10.78
CA THR A 149 8.87 -3.50 -10.98
C THR A 149 8.12 -4.30 -12.05
N ALA A 150 7.34 -3.63 -12.91
CA ALA A 150 6.62 -4.26 -14.02
C ALA A 150 6.73 -3.44 -15.32
N ASP A 151 6.76 -4.10 -16.48
CA ASP A 151 6.65 -3.42 -17.77
C ASP A 151 5.21 -3.35 -18.30
N THR A 152 5.01 -2.77 -19.49
CA THR A 152 3.69 -2.61 -20.12
C THR A 152 3.00 -3.94 -20.46
N ALA A 153 3.74 -5.06 -20.49
CA ALA A 153 3.17 -6.38 -20.71
C ALA A 153 2.81 -7.09 -19.38
N GLY A 154 3.09 -6.46 -18.24
CA GLY A 154 2.94 -7.04 -16.91
C GLY A 154 4.07 -8.01 -16.55
N LYS A 155 5.21 -7.97 -17.25
CA LYS A 155 6.37 -8.79 -16.89
C LYS A 155 7.11 -8.12 -15.74
N TYR A 156 7.47 -8.92 -14.74
CA TYR A 156 8.33 -8.47 -13.65
C TYR A 156 9.72 -8.09 -14.16
N ILE A 157 10.17 -6.90 -13.77
CA ILE A 157 11.48 -6.32 -14.06
C ILE A 157 12.13 -5.85 -12.77
N CYS A 158 13.46 -5.72 -12.76
CA CYS A 158 14.14 -5.07 -11.65
C CYS A 158 13.78 -3.58 -11.60
N PRO A 159 13.64 -2.99 -10.40
CA PRO A 159 13.49 -1.54 -10.29
C PRO A 159 14.75 -0.83 -10.75
N ASP A 160 14.59 0.40 -11.24
CA ASP A 160 15.72 1.27 -11.57
C ASP A 160 16.43 1.72 -10.29
N ILE A 161 17.57 1.08 -10.00
CA ILE A 161 18.39 1.38 -8.83
C ILE A 161 19.16 2.69 -9.01
N LEU A 162 19.49 3.09 -10.25
CA LEU A 162 20.18 4.35 -10.49
C LEU A 162 19.25 5.52 -10.17
N TYR A 163 17.97 5.43 -10.55
CA TYR A 163 16.96 6.39 -10.10
C TYR A 163 16.88 6.48 -8.58
N ALA A 164 16.88 5.32 -7.89
CA ALA A 164 16.80 5.28 -6.43
C ALA A 164 18.02 5.96 -5.77
N GLU A 165 19.22 5.77 -6.32
CA GLU A 165 20.45 6.44 -5.84
C GLU A 165 20.41 7.95 -6.05
N GLU A 166 19.87 8.43 -7.19
CA GLU A 166 19.73 9.86 -7.48
C GLU A 166 18.65 10.56 -6.62
N ALA A 167 17.66 9.80 -6.15
CA ALA A 167 16.53 10.32 -5.37
C ALA A 167 16.78 10.37 -3.83
N LEU A 168 17.88 9.79 -3.35
CA LEU A 168 18.32 9.79 -1.94
C LEU A 168 19.12 11.06 -1.58
#